data_AF-A0A6A6TJM0-F1
#
_entry.id   AF-A0A6A6TJM0-F1
#
_cell.length_a   1.000
_cell.length_b   1.000
_cell.length_c   1.000
_cell.angle_alpha   90.00
_cell.angle_beta   90.00
_cell.angle_gamma   90.00
#
_symmetry.space_group_name_H-M   'P 1'
#
loop_
_entity.id
_entity.type
_entity.pdbx_description
1 polymer ?
#
loop_
_entity_poly.entity_id
_entity_poly.type
_entity_poly.pdbx_seq_one_letter_code
_entity_poly.pdbx_strand_id
1 'polypeptide(L)'
;MPSELHSNQPHWLSGFRSALRLLIIILSAAVAGTLVHTLEIWRSNISLDLRKGELPMTWPARTNLWPTLILFAIAASNFLASGAIIIMSFKKSFKRPIRSRDAYRIVAGSFGVILWASALVVFHLIDKTSKASLGRYACMNRNVMSNGRFQYRAVCSEQGLAFYLAIGAACAELLTLLTLAISAKQTPRIPPIHKDDAKAHYGRYP
;
A
#
# COMPACT_ATOMS: atom_id res chain seq x y z
N MET A 1 -9.21 -5.09 42.55
CA MET A 1 -9.35 -5.68 41.20
C MET A 1 -9.73 -4.56 40.22
N PRO A 2 -8.87 -4.18 39.25
CA PRO A 2 -9.24 -3.22 38.21
C PRO A 2 -9.08 -3.85 36.82
N SER A 3 -10.01 -4.73 36.43
CA SER A 3 -10.03 -5.37 35.10
C SER A 3 -11.14 -4.84 34.18
N GLU A 4 -12.06 -4.02 34.68
CA GLU A 4 -13.30 -3.68 33.94
C GLU A 4 -13.21 -2.43 33.04
N LEU A 5 -12.11 -1.66 33.07
CA LEU A 5 -12.03 -0.41 32.30
C LEU A 5 -11.39 -0.54 30.90
N HIS A 6 -11.12 -1.77 30.43
CA HIS A 6 -10.61 -2.01 29.06
C HIS A 6 -11.69 -2.53 28.09
N SER A 7 -12.96 -2.58 28.50
CA SER A 7 -14.05 -3.26 27.78
C SER A 7 -14.94 -2.35 26.93
N ASN A 8 -14.41 -1.23 26.41
CA ASN A 8 -15.24 -0.33 25.56
C ASN A 8 -14.54 0.16 24.28
N GLN A 9 -13.54 -0.57 23.77
CA GLN A 9 -13.27 -0.49 22.33
C GLN A 9 -14.33 -1.34 21.63
N PRO A 10 -15.19 -0.75 20.80
CA PRO A 10 -16.25 -1.51 20.16
C PRO A 10 -15.58 -2.53 19.22
N HIS A 11 -15.88 -3.80 19.44
CA HIS A 11 -15.28 -4.97 18.77
C HIS A 11 -15.30 -4.84 17.23
N TRP A 12 -16.27 -4.09 16.68
CA TRP A 12 -16.37 -3.79 15.25
C TRP A 12 -15.17 -3.01 14.67
N LEU A 13 -14.52 -2.11 15.43
CA LEU A 13 -13.38 -1.31 14.92
C LEU A 13 -12.14 -2.19 14.72
N SER A 14 -11.97 -3.20 15.57
CA SER A 14 -10.90 -4.18 15.43
C SER A 14 -11.11 -5.05 14.19
N GLY A 15 -12.34 -5.55 13.99
CA GLY A 15 -12.72 -6.30 12.80
C GLY A 15 -12.57 -5.48 11.51
N PHE A 16 -13.05 -4.24 11.51
CA PHE A 16 -12.96 -3.33 10.37
C PHE A 16 -11.51 -3.02 9.98
N ARG A 17 -10.62 -2.76 10.96
CA ARG A 17 -9.18 -2.59 10.67
C ARG A 17 -8.53 -3.84 10.10
N SER A 18 -8.92 -5.02 10.56
CA SER A 18 -8.43 -6.29 10.02
C SER A 18 -8.85 -6.46 8.56
N ALA A 19 -10.14 -6.21 8.28
CA ALA A 19 -10.68 -6.24 6.92
C ALA A 19 -9.99 -5.22 5.99
N LEU A 20 -9.80 -3.98 6.45
CA LEU A 20 -9.07 -2.95 5.72
C LEU A 20 -7.62 -3.37 5.40
N ARG A 21 -6.91 -3.97 6.37
CA ARG A 21 -5.55 -4.46 6.14
C ARG A 21 -5.50 -5.57 5.12
N LEU A 22 -6.43 -6.51 5.18
CA LEU A 22 -6.53 -7.59 4.20
C LEU A 22 -6.84 -7.03 2.80
N LEU A 23 -7.72 -6.03 2.71
CA LEU A 23 -8.02 -5.32 1.48
C LEU A 23 -6.80 -4.58 0.93
N ILE A 24 -6.02 -3.88 1.76
CA ILE A 24 -4.76 -3.23 1.36
C ILE A 24 -3.77 -4.25 0.79
N ILE A 25 -3.65 -5.43 1.41
CA ILE A 25 -2.77 -6.50 0.93
C ILE A 25 -3.22 -7.00 -0.44
N ILE A 26 -4.51 -7.28 -0.61
CA ILE A 26 -5.07 -7.75 -1.89
C ILE A 26 -4.85 -6.70 -2.97
N LEU A 27 -5.16 -5.43 -2.70
CA LEU A 27 -4.99 -4.35 -3.67
C LEU A 27 -3.51 -4.12 -4.00
N SER A 28 -2.62 -4.13 -3.01
CA SER A 28 -1.18 -3.95 -3.23
C SER A 28 -0.58 -5.13 -4.02
N ALA A 29 -1.02 -6.36 -3.73
CA ALA A 29 -0.62 -7.55 -4.49
C ALA A 29 -1.14 -7.51 -5.92
N ALA A 30 -2.39 -7.07 -6.12
CA ALA A 30 -2.97 -6.92 -7.45
C ALA A 30 -2.21 -5.86 -8.28
N VAL A 31 -1.90 -4.71 -7.69
CA VAL A 31 -1.06 -3.68 -8.33
C VAL A 31 0.33 -4.24 -8.67
N ALA A 32 1.01 -4.88 -7.71
CA ALA A 32 2.32 -5.45 -7.97
C ALA A 32 2.29 -6.51 -9.08
N GLY A 33 1.29 -7.40 -9.05
CA GLY A 33 1.11 -8.47 -10.03
C GLY A 33 0.84 -7.94 -11.45
N THR A 34 -0.09 -6.99 -11.61
CA THR A 34 -0.34 -6.39 -12.92
C THR A 34 0.88 -5.64 -13.44
N LEU A 35 1.60 -4.93 -12.57
CA LEU A 35 2.82 -4.23 -12.98
C LEU A 35 3.95 -5.19 -13.37
N VAL A 36 4.15 -6.30 -12.66
CA VAL A 36 5.11 -7.34 -13.04
C VAL A 36 4.76 -7.91 -14.41
N HIS A 37 3.49 -8.25 -14.65
CA HIS A 37 3.05 -8.76 -15.94
C HIS A 37 3.33 -7.75 -17.07
N THR A 38 3.04 -6.47 -16.86
CA THR A 38 3.37 -5.44 -17.87
C THR A 38 4.88 -5.31 -18.12
N LEU A 39 5.71 -5.46 -17.10
CA LEU A 39 7.17 -5.40 -17.22
C LEU A 39 7.74 -6.63 -17.92
N GLU A 40 7.16 -7.82 -17.69
CA GLU A 40 7.51 -9.04 -18.42
C GLU A 40 7.14 -8.93 -19.90
N ILE A 41 5.95 -8.42 -20.22
CA ILE A 41 5.55 -8.14 -21.61
C ILE A 41 6.53 -7.16 -22.24
N TRP A 42 6.89 -6.08 -21.56
CA TRP A 42 7.85 -5.11 -22.07
C TRP A 42 9.23 -5.75 -22.33
N ARG A 43 9.76 -6.50 -21.35
CA ARG A 43 11.08 -7.15 -21.45
C ARG A 43 11.12 -8.23 -22.53
N SER A 44 10.07 -9.03 -22.66
CA SER A 44 9.98 -10.09 -23.67
C SER A 44 9.93 -9.51 -25.09
N ASN A 45 9.32 -8.34 -25.26
CA ASN A 45 9.14 -7.71 -26.56
C ASN A 45 10.30 -6.78 -26.99
N ILE A 46 11.30 -6.54 -26.13
CA ILE A 46 12.46 -5.71 -26.46
C ILE A 46 13.48 -6.44 -27.35
N SER A 47 13.50 -7.77 -27.30
CA SER A 47 14.48 -8.63 -27.99
C SER A 47 13.91 -9.31 -29.24
N LEU A 48 12.71 -8.94 -29.68
CA LEU A 48 12.12 -9.49 -30.90
C LEU A 48 12.75 -8.81 -32.11
N ASP A 49 13.72 -9.50 -32.71
CA ASP A 49 14.34 -9.12 -33.96
C ASP A 49 13.31 -9.27 -35.09
N LEU A 50 12.79 -8.15 -35.59
CA LEU A 50 11.78 -8.13 -36.63
C LEU A 50 12.44 -8.45 -37.99
N ARG A 51 11.87 -9.42 -38.72
CA ARG A 51 12.25 -9.72 -40.11
C ARG A 51 12.06 -8.46 -40.96
N LYS A 52 13.04 -8.12 -41.81
CA LYS A 52 13.08 -6.92 -42.68
C LYS A 52 11.69 -6.57 -43.25
N GLY A 53 11.10 -5.46 -42.80
CA GLY A 53 9.86 -4.89 -43.36
C GLY A 53 8.75 -4.54 -42.36
N GLU A 54 8.79 -5.05 -41.13
CA GLU A 54 7.86 -4.64 -40.07
C GLU A 54 8.42 -3.47 -39.23
N LEU A 55 7.54 -2.58 -38.77
CA LEU A 55 7.86 -1.30 -38.12
C LEU A 55 8.98 -1.42 -37.06
N PRO A 56 9.97 -0.50 -37.07
CA PRO A 56 11.15 -0.59 -36.23
C PRO A 56 10.79 -0.37 -34.76
N MET A 57 11.20 -1.31 -33.89
CA MET A 57 11.10 -1.25 -32.42
C MET A 57 9.67 -1.14 -31.87
N THR A 58 9.22 -2.20 -31.21
CA THR A 58 7.92 -2.31 -30.53
C THR A 58 7.74 -1.25 -29.44
N TRP A 59 8.82 -0.86 -28.79
CA TRP A 59 8.85 0.16 -27.74
C TRP A 59 9.84 1.26 -28.11
N PRO A 60 9.57 2.54 -27.78
CA PRO A 60 10.48 3.62 -28.07
C PRO A 60 11.83 3.39 -27.39
N ALA A 61 12.94 3.63 -28.11
CA ALA A 61 14.32 3.40 -27.65
C ALA A 61 14.66 4.03 -26.28
N ARG A 62 13.89 5.04 -25.86
CA ARG A 62 13.95 5.68 -24.53
C ARG A 62 12.57 5.65 -23.86
N THR A 63 12.08 4.45 -23.56
CA THR A 63 10.84 4.27 -22.80
C THR A 63 11.06 4.68 -21.35
N ASN A 64 10.24 5.59 -20.84
CA ASN A 64 10.34 6.04 -19.46
C ASN A 64 9.53 5.09 -18.55
N LEU A 65 10.25 4.20 -17.85
CA LEU A 65 9.71 3.19 -16.94
C LEU A 65 9.59 3.68 -15.49
N TRP A 66 10.11 4.88 -15.19
CA TRP A 66 10.10 5.45 -13.84
C TRP A 66 8.72 5.45 -13.17
N PRO A 67 7.62 5.85 -13.85
CA PRO A 67 6.29 5.86 -13.23
C PRO A 67 5.85 4.48 -12.75
N THR A 68 6.07 3.48 -13.60
CA THR A 68 5.69 2.09 -13.36
C THR A 68 6.55 1.47 -12.26
N LEU A 69 7.86 1.73 -12.26
CA LEU A 69 8.78 1.22 -11.24
C LEU A 69 8.55 1.85 -9.86
N ILE A 70 8.26 3.15 -9.79
CA ILE A 70 7.93 3.83 -8.53
C ILE A 70 6.64 3.26 -7.95
N LEU A 71 5.60 3.12 -8.78
CA LEU A 71 4.33 2.55 -8.34
C LEU A 71 4.50 1.09 -7.86
N PHE A 72 5.29 0.29 -8.59
CA PHE A 72 5.63 -1.07 -8.21
C PHE A 72 6.40 -1.14 -6.89
N ALA A 73 7.44 -0.32 -6.71
CA ALA A 73 8.26 -0.31 -5.50
C ALA A 73 7.44 0.02 -4.26
N ILE A 74 6.52 0.99 -4.38
CA ILE A 74 5.62 1.39 -3.30
C ILE A 74 4.61 0.28 -3.00
N ALA A 75 3.97 -0.29 -4.02
CA ALA A 75 3.04 -1.41 -3.84
C ALA A 75 3.71 -2.65 -3.21
N ALA A 76 4.90 -3.02 -3.67
CA ALA A 76 5.66 -4.15 -3.14
C ALA A 76 6.09 -3.93 -1.67
N SER A 77 6.62 -2.74 -1.37
CA SER A 77 7.00 -2.36 0.00
C SER A 77 5.79 -2.42 0.94
N ASN A 78 4.64 -1.95 0.45
CA ASN A 78 3.43 -1.90 1.24
C ASN A 78 2.78 -3.28 1.46
N PHE A 79 2.85 -4.14 0.45
CA PHE A 79 2.48 -5.55 0.56
C PHE A 79 3.33 -6.26 1.62
N LEU A 80 4.66 -6.09 1.59
CA LEU A 80 5.57 -6.68 2.57
C LEU A 80 5.32 -6.15 3.98
N ALA A 81 5.17 -4.83 4.14
CA ALA A 81 4.91 -4.21 5.42
C ALA A 81 3.58 -4.68 6.02
N SER A 82 2.51 -4.70 5.22
CA SER A 82 1.19 -5.15 5.67
C SER A 82 1.17 -6.65 5.99
N GLY A 83 1.82 -7.48 5.15
CA GLY A 83 1.98 -8.91 5.38
C GLY A 83 2.76 -9.21 6.67
N ALA A 84 3.87 -8.51 6.90
CA ALA A 84 4.65 -8.64 8.13
C ALA A 84 3.81 -8.32 9.37
N ILE A 85 2.99 -7.26 9.33
CA ILE A 85 2.14 -6.91 10.48
C ILE A 85 1.06 -7.97 10.74
N ILE A 86 0.47 -8.56 9.69
CA ILE A 86 -0.50 -9.65 9.85
C ILE A 86 0.19 -10.89 10.44
N ILE A 87 1.33 -11.31 9.87
CA ILE A 87 2.10 -12.47 10.35
C ILE A 87 2.50 -12.29 11.81
N MET A 88 3.00 -11.10 12.18
CA MET A 88 3.33 -10.77 13.57
C MET A 88 2.10 -10.75 14.47
N SER A 89 0.91 -10.42 13.97
CA SER A 89 -0.33 -10.43 14.74
C SER A 89 -0.81 -11.85 15.07
N PHE A 90 -0.49 -12.85 14.24
CA PHE A 90 -0.77 -14.26 14.52
C PHE A 90 0.23 -14.90 15.50
N LYS A 91 1.48 -14.40 15.58
CA LYS A 91 2.46 -14.91 16.54
C LYS A 91 2.08 -14.49 17.97
N LYS A 92 1.54 -15.46 18.73
CA LYS A 92 1.11 -15.37 20.16
C LYS A 92 2.12 -14.73 21.12
N SER A 93 3.40 -14.69 20.77
CA SER A 93 4.52 -14.22 21.62
C SER A 93 4.52 -12.70 21.89
N PHE A 94 3.80 -11.89 21.10
CA PHE A 94 3.77 -10.42 21.26
C PHE A 94 2.50 -9.88 21.97
N LYS A 95 1.88 -10.67 22.84
CA LYS A 95 0.76 -10.25 23.72
C LYS A 95 1.18 -9.31 24.88
N ARG A 96 2.19 -8.44 24.70
CA ARG A 96 2.46 -7.37 25.67
C ARG A 96 1.98 -6.02 25.11
N PRO A 97 1.10 -5.29 25.83
CA PRO A 97 0.56 -4.01 25.37
C PRO A 97 1.63 -2.94 25.54
N ILE A 98 2.55 -2.84 24.58
CA ILE A 98 3.46 -1.70 24.56
C ILE A 98 2.66 -0.52 24.02
N ARG A 99 2.41 0.48 24.88
CA ARG A 99 1.74 1.76 24.56
C ARG A 99 2.36 2.49 23.34
N SER A 100 3.56 2.10 22.89
CA SER A 100 4.21 2.59 21.67
C SER A 100 3.71 1.96 20.36
N ARG A 101 2.98 0.83 20.41
CA ARG A 101 2.53 0.11 19.21
C ARG A 101 1.53 0.93 18.38
N ASP A 102 0.66 1.69 19.04
CA ASP A 102 -0.33 2.50 18.34
C ASP A 102 0.29 3.76 17.72
N ALA A 103 1.26 4.38 18.40
CA ALA A 103 2.07 5.46 17.83
C ALA A 103 2.84 4.99 16.59
N TYR A 104 3.51 3.83 16.65
CA TYR A 104 4.21 3.27 15.50
C TYR A 104 3.27 3.00 14.32
N ARG A 105 2.06 2.47 14.57
CA ARG A 105 1.06 2.20 13.53
C ARG A 105 0.53 3.48 12.86
N ILE A 106 0.35 4.56 13.64
CA ILE A 106 -0.08 5.86 13.11
C ILE A 106 1.02 6.45 12.23
N VAL A 107 2.28 6.45 12.72
CA VAL A 107 3.42 6.97 11.96
C VAL A 107 3.62 6.15 10.68
N ALA A 108 3.71 4.83 10.77
CA ALA A 108 3.88 3.96 9.61
C ALA A 108 2.74 4.09 8.59
N GLY A 109 1.48 4.18 9.06
CA GLY A 109 0.35 4.40 8.15
C GLY A 109 0.38 5.78 7.49
N SER A 110 0.80 6.83 8.20
CA SER A 110 0.91 8.18 7.62
C SER A 110 1.96 8.24 6.51
N PHE A 111 3.09 7.55 6.69
CA PHE A 111 4.07 7.36 5.62
C PHE A 111 3.49 6.58 4.44
N GLY A 112 2.68 5.53 4.68
CA GLY A 112 1.99 4.79 3.63
C GLY A 112 1.12 5.70 2.75
N VAL A 113 0.26 6.52 3.37
CA VAL A 113 -0.62 7.45 2.64
C VAL A 113 0.18 8.47 1.83
N ILE A 114 1.26 9.02 2.40
CA ILE A 114 2.15 9.95 1.68
C ILE A 114 2.80 9.25 0.48
N LEU A 115 3.28 8.01 0.66
CA LEU A 115 3.89 7.23 -0.40
C LEU A 115 2.88 6.97 -1.54
N TRP A 116 1.67 6.51 -1.24
CA TRP A 116 0.63 6.34 -2.27
C TRP A 116 0.28 7.64 -2.98
N ALA A 117 0.08 8.73 -2.24
CA ALA A 117 -0.21 10.03 -2.83
C ALA A 117 0.92 10.49 -3.77
N SER A 118 2.17 10.35 -3.33
CA SER A 118 3.34 10.67 -4.15
C SER A 118 3.42 9.78 -5.40
N ALA A 119 3.15 8.48 -5.28
CA ALA A 119 3.14 7.54 -6.39
C ALA A 119 2.10 7.93 -7.45
N LEU A 120 0.89 8.25 -7.01
CA LEU A 120 -0.21 8.66 -7.88
C LEU A 120 0.08 9.97 -8.60
N VAL A 121 0.62 10.96 -7.87
CA VAL A 121 1.02 12.26 -8.44
C VAL A 121 2.13 12.09 -9.47
N VAL A 122 3.18 11.33 -9.12
CA VAL A 122 4.31 11.07 -10.03
C VAL A 122 3.84 10.30 -11.26
N PHE A 123 2.99 9.28 -11.09
CA PHE A 123 2.42 8.53 -12.20
C PHE A 123 1.62 9.44 -13.13
N HIS A 124 0.72 10.25 -12.58
CA HIS A 124 -0.11 11.16 -13.37
C HIS A 124 0.70 12.28 -14.06
N LEU A 125 1.67 12.89 -13.37
CA LEU A 125 2.48 13.97 -13.92
C LEU A 125 3.44 13.47 -15.00
N ILE A 126 4.11 12.34 -14.78
CA ILE A 126 5.05 11.79 -15.77
C ILE A 126 4.28 11.21 -16.96
N ASP A 127 3.12 10.59 -16.76
CA ASP A 127 2.31 10.10 -17.88
C ASP A 127 1.77 11.24 -18.75
N LYS A 128 1.47 12.40 -18.15
CA LYS A 128 1.03 13.60 -18.88
C LYS A 128 2.17 14.29 -19.65
N THR A 129 3.39 14.26 -19.11
CA THR A 129 4.54 14.98 -19.68
C THR A 129 5.37 14.13 -20.65
N SER A 130 5.45 12.82 -20.43
CA SER A 130 6.25 11.92 -21.26
C SER A 130 5.39 11.20 -22.29
N LYS A 131 5.48 11.62 -23.55
CA LYS A 131 4.89 10.88 -24.70
C LYS A 131 5.46 9.45 -24.85
N ALA A 132 6.60 9.17 -24.19
CA ALA A 132 7.29 7.90 -24.19
C ALA A 132 7.16 7.13 -22.85
N SER A 133 6.21 7.49 -21.97
CA SER A 133 5.86 6.60 -20.85
C SER A 133 5.25 5.31 -21.39
N LEU A 134 5.53 4.19 -20.71
CA LEU A 134 5.06 2.86 -21.13
C LEU A 134 3.53 2.83 -21.30
N GLY A 135 2.80 3.37 -20.32
CA GLY A 135 1.33 3.44 -20.32
C GLY A 135 0.78 4.32 -21.44
N ARG A 136 1.25 5.57 -21.57
CA ARG A 136 0.80 6.48 -22.62
C ARG A 136 1.08 5.94 -24.01
N TYR A 137 2.28 5.42 -24.24
CA TYR A 137 2.66 4.88 -25.54
C TYR A 137 1.81 3.67 -25.92
N ALA A 138 1.58 2.76 -24.98
CA ALA A 138 0.68 1.61 -25.17
C ALA A 138 -0.76 2.05 -25.46
N CYS A 139 -1.26 3.07 -24.76
CA CYS A 139 -2.63 3.55 -24.96
C CYS A 139 -2.81 4.32 -26.29
N MET A 140 -1.82 5.10 -26.73
CA MET A 140 -1.88 5.79 -28.03
C MET A 140 -1.86 4.80 -29.20
N ASN A 141 -1.09 3.72 -29.09
CA ASN A 141 -0.96 2.69 -30.13
C ASN A 141 -1.89 1.48 -29.90
N ARG A 142 -2.93 1.61 -29.07
CA ARG A 142 -3.83 0.50 -28.70
C ARG A 142 -4.56 -0.16 -29.87
N ASN A 143 -4.74 0.59 -30.96
CA ASN A 143 -5.45 0.17 -32.17
C ASN A 143 -4.50 -0.40 -33.23
N VAL A 144 -3.17 -0.35 -33.00
CA VAL A 144 -2.20 -0.95 -33.90
C VAL A 144 -2.26 -2.46 -33.72
N MET A 145 -2.92 -3.12 -34.67
CA MET A 145 -3.07 -4.57 -34.70
C MET A 145 -1.72 -5.20 -35.04
N SER A 146 -0.96 -5.57 -34.02
CA SER A 146 0.11 -6.56 -34.19
C SER A 146 -0.53 -7.94 -34.22
N ASN A 147 -0.10 -8.82 -35.13
CA ASN A 147 -0.59 -10.19 -35.33
C ASN A 147 -0.40 -11.10 -34.09
N GLY A 148 -1.00 -10.75 -32.94
CA GLY A 148 -0.87 -11.46 -31.66
C GLY A 148 0.45 -11.26 -30.93
N ARG A 149 1.46 -10.60 -31.54
CA ARG A 149 2.81 -10.45 -30.96
C ARG A 149 2.96 -9.27 -30.01
N PHE A 150 2.27 -8.16 -30.24
CA PHE A 150 2.37 -6.96 -29.37
C PHE A 150 1.03 -6.64 -28.71
N GLN A 151 0.98 -6.73 -27.38
CA GLN A 151 -0.25 -6.51 -26.60
C GLN A 151 -0.33 -5.10 -26.01
N TYR A 152 -0.25 -4.05 -26.84
CA TYR A 152 -0.40 -2.65 -26.38
C TYR A 152 -1.72 -2.41 -25.66
N ARG A 153 -2.80 -3.05 -26.12
CA ARG A 153 -4.12 -2.98 -25.49
C ARG A 153 -4.13 -3.57 -24.08
N ALA A 154 -3.44 -4.70 -23.87
CA ALA A 154 -3.33 -5.31 -22.55
C ALA A 154 -2.54 -4.40 -21.61
N VAL A 155 -1.36 -3.94 -22.03
CA VAL A 155 -0.51 -3.05 -21.21
C VAL A 155 -1.24 -1.74 -20.86
N CYS A 156 -1.96 -1.14 -21.81
CA CYS A 156 -2.77 0.06 -21.53
C CYS A 156 -3.86 -0.21 -20.48
N SER A 157 -4.58 -1.33 -20.61
CA SER A 157 -5.63 -1.71 -19.65
C SER A 157 -5.07 -2.06 -18.28
N GLU A 158 -3.95 -2.76 -18.22
CA GLU A 158 -3.29 -3.19 -16.98
C GLU A 158 -2.69 -2.02 -16.21
N GLN A 159 -2.05 -1.05 -16.90
CA GLN A 159 -1.56 0.18 -16.29
C GLN A 159 -2.71 1.05 -15.76
N GLY A 160 -3.80 1.17 -16.53
CA GLY A 160 -5.01 1.87 -16.08
C GLY A 160 -5.65 1.21 -14.85
N LEU A 161 -5.76 -0.12 -14.86
CA LEU A 161 -6.25 -0.90 -13.73
C LEU A 161 -5.37 -0.72 -12.49
N ALA A 162 -4.04 -0.81 -12.64
CA ALA A 162 -3.08 -0.61 -11.55
C ALA A 162 -3.24 0.78 -10.90
N PHE A 163 -3.50 1.82 -11.70
CA PHE A 163 -3.75 3.17 -11.19
C PHE A 163 -5.02 3.26 -10.34
N TYR A 164 -6.14 2.68 -10.79
CA TYR A 164 -7.38 2.67 -10.00
C TYR A 164 -7.28 1.82 -8.74
N LEU A 165 -6.60 0.68 -8.81
CA LEU A 165 -6.33 -0.16 -7.64
C LEU A 165 -5.44 0.58 -6.62
N ALA A 166 -4.46 1.36 -7.09
CA ALA A 166 -3.62 2.21 -6.25
C ALA A 166 -4.44 3.30 -5.52
N ILE A 167 -5.41 3.93 -6.20
CA ILE A 167 -6.35 4.86 -5.55
C ILE A 167 -7.16 4.13 -4.46
N GLY A 168 -7.66 2.93 -4.76
CA GLY A 168 -8.37 2.10 -3.78
C GLY A 168 -7.51 1.78 -2.55
N ALA A 169 -6.23 1.44 -2.76
CA ALA A 169 -5.28 1.15 -1.69
C ALA A 169 -5.02 2.38 -0.82
N ALA A 170 -4.83 3.55 -1.45
CA ALA A 170 -4.64 4.83 -0.75
C ALA A 170 -5.86 5.18 0.13
N CYS A 171 -7.08 5.02 -0.41
CA CYS A 171 -8.31 5.23 0.35
C CYS A 171 -8.44 4.26 1.54
N ALA A 172 -8.11 2.99 1.35
CA ALA A 172 -8.16 1.98 2.40
C ALA A 172 -7.14 2.26 3.52
N GLU A 173 -5.95 2.74 3.17
CA GLU A 173 -4.96 3.18 4.16
C GLU A 173 -5.42 4.41 4.94
N LEU A 174 -5.99 5.40 4.24
CA LEU A 174 -6.52 6.59 4.88
C LEU A 174 -7.64 6.23 5.88
N LEU A 175 -8.56 5.34 5.49
CA LEU A 175 -9.59 4.83 6.39
C LEU A 175 -8.99 4.08 7.59
N THR A 176 -7.93 3.31 7.38
CA THR A 176 -7.22 2.61 8.46
C THR A 176 -6.62 3.61 9.45
N LEU A 177 -5.98 4.66 8.96
CA LEU A 177 -5.44 5.74 9.79
C LEU A 177 -6.51 6.49 10.56
N LEU A 178 -7.61 6.86 9.92
CA LEU A 178 -8.74 7.52 10.58
C LEU A 178 -9.29 6.65 11.70
N THR A 179 -9.46 5.35 11.45
CA THR A 179 -9.94 4.40 12.45
C THR A 179 -8.98 4.27 13.63
N LEU A 180 -7.65 4.34 13.39
CA LEU A 180 -6.64 4.36 14.46
C LEU A 180 -6.68 5.66 15.26
N ALA A 181 -6.77 6.81 14.58
CA ALA A 181 -6.83 8.12 15.21
C ALA A 181 -8.07 8.27 16.12
N ILE A 182 -9.23 7.78 15.68
CA ILE A 182 -10.46 7.77 16.48
C ILE A 182 -10.27 6.96 17.77
N SER A 183 -9.69 5.76 17.71
CA SER A 183 -9.45 4.97 18.92
C SER A 183 -8.36 5.54 19.83
N ALA A 184 -7.36 6.21 19.28
CA ALA A 184 -6.38 6.92 20.08
C ALA A 184 -7.04 8.05 20.90
N LYS A 185 -7.98 8.80 20.29
CA LYS A 185 -8.74 9.86 20.98
C LYS A 185 -9.70 9.31 22.05
N GLN A 186 -10.26 8.13 21.85
CA GLN A 186 -11.20 7.50 22.78
C GLN A 186 -10.51 6.82 23.98
N THR A 187 -9.18 6.69 23.98
CA THR A 187 -8.45 6.09 25.10
C THR A 187 -8.31 7.13 26.23
N PRO A 188 -8.90 6.93 27.42
CA PRO A 188 -8.74 7.86 28.54
C PRO A 188 -7.26 8.00 28.89
N ARG A 189 -6.75 9.24 28.98
CA ARG A 189 -5.42 9.49 29.55
C ARG A 189 -5.46 9.07 31.02
N ILE A 190 -5.04 7.84 31.32
CA ILE A 190 -4.75 7.43 32.69
C ILE A 190 -3.63 8.36 33.18
N PRO A 191 -3.88 9.23 34.18
CA PRO A 191 -2.82 10.07 34.74
C PRO A 191 -1.73 9.16 35.32
N PRO A 192 -0.45 9.57 35.24
CA PRO A 192 0.62 8.80 35.87
C PRO A 192 0.29 8.69 37.36
N ILE A 193 0.16 7.45 37.86
CA ILE A 193 0.07 7.18 39.29
C ILE A 193 1.34 7.76 39.91
N HIS A 194 1.18 8.85 40.66
CA HIS A 194 2.26 9.47 41.41
C HIS A 194 2.75 8.43 42.42
N LYS A 195 4.06 8.15 42.43
CA LYS A 195 4.66 7.11 43.27
C LYS A 195 4.52 7.36 44.78
N ASP A 196 3.97 8.50 45.18
CA ASP A 196 3.91 8.94 46.57
C ASP A 196 2.70 8.35 47.32
N ASP A 197 1.66 7.87 46.64
CA ASP A 197 0.48 7.27 47.28
C ASP A 197 0.68 5.81 47.70
N ALA A 198 1.71 5.14 47.18
CA ALA A 198 2.00 3.73 47.49
C ALA A 198 2.61 3.54 48.90
N LYS A 199 3.19 4.59 49.50
CA LYS A 199 3.75 4.52 50.86
C LYS A 199 2.72 4.78 51.97
N ALA A 200 1.62 5.47 51.68
CA ALA A 200 0.62 5.80 52.69
C ALA A 200 -0.27 4.60 53.08
N HIS A 201 -0.33 3.54 52.26
CA HIS A 201 -1.28 2.44 52.45
C HIS A 201 -0.73 1.20 53.19
N TYR A 202 0.58 1.14 53.46
CA TYR A 202 1.22 0.03 54.20
C TYR A 202 1.61 0.35 55.64
N GLY A 203 1.31 1.56 56.14
CA GLY A 203 1.66 2.01 57.50
C GLY A 203 0.55 1.91 58.53
N ARG A 204 -0.52 1.15 58.28
CA ARG A 204 -1.67 1.10 59.19
C ARG A 204 -2.31 -0.28 59.28
N TYR A 205 -1.58 -1.21 59.89
CA TYR A 205 -2.20 -2.27 60.69
C TYR A 205 -1.36 -2.44 61.98
N PRO A 206 -2.02 -2.55 63.15
CA PRO A 206 -1.39 -2.57 64.47
C PRO A 206 -0.54 -3.81 64.73
#